data_AF-A0A1F9Y9W5-F1
#
_entry.id   AF-A0A1F9Y9W5-F1
#
_cell.length_a   1.000
_cell.length_b   1.000
_cell.length_c   1.000
_cell.angle_alpha   90.00
_cell.angle_beta   90.00
_cell.angle_gamma   90.00
#
_symmetry.space_group_name_H-M   'P 1'
#
loop_
_entity.id
_entity.type
_entity.pdbx_description
1 polymer ?
#
loop_
_entity_poly.entity_id
_entity_poly.type
_entity_poly.pdbx_seq_one_letter_code
_entity_poly.pdbx_strand_id
1 'polypeptide(L)'
;MRVFSAEAEELAFRHEQLRDWRAAGLLDGDSHARSSAFIGPEPGRAAWPLRVLLFGFAALMLGALALLVLKDFRGRAEAATAALFLVATAVAVAEALISSLKVRRFGAEEALVCGAVILTAFGAERMYTGGGQWRFSALLFSGTAALAAAAAYLRYGYRLASFGGAAALGVFVGALDYGQNTTRVMLAVLYATLLCAATWWPGLSRRERERLEIVRFFLAFSVPLFLNLRLERLLQSAGTYPVSGTFAYATLAALFVIPLVWLAWGAASRSRPLLWAGGIGLLVAQCSIKPYLGLARNSWDPITLGVELMAVALLLKRWLDAGPGRRRGAYSAEAMGSTEPGGALGLLAAAVAASPSVPSQGPGRFSGGGGNSGGGGASSGF
;
A
#
# COMPACT_ATOMS: atom_id res chain seq x y z
N MET A 1 -8.86 20.17 16.87
CA MET A 1 -10.24 19.67 16.77
C MET A 1 -10.36 18.87 15.47
N ARG A 2 -10.95 17.67 15.48
CA ARG A 2 -11.12 16.86 14.26
C ARG A 2 -12.27 17.42 13.43
N VAL A 3 -12.14 17.39 12.10
CA VAL A 3 -13.18 17.93 11.18
C VAL A 3 -14.44 17.08 11.20
N PHE A 4 -14.31 15.77 11.39
CA PHE A 4 -15.45 14.87 11.57
C PHE A 4 -15.66 14.58 13.07
N SER A 5 -16.91 14.68 13.53
CA SER A 5 -17.26 14.32 14.91
C SER A 5 -17.01 12.83 15.16
N ALA A 6 -16.62 12.48 16.39
CA ALA A 6 -16.33 11.09 16.77
C ALA A 6 -17.55 10.16 16.53
N GLU A 7 -18.76 10.67 16.75
CA GLU A 7 -20.02 9.94 16.55
C GLU A 7 -20.31 9.65 15.07
N ALA A 8 -20.26 10.66 14.19
CA ALA A 8 -20.45 10.46 12.75
C ALA A 8 -19.38 9.53 12.17
N GLU A 9 -18.19 9.63 12.75
CA GLU A 9 -17.13 8.69 12.49
C GLU A 9 -17.53 7.26 12.91
N GLU A 10 -17.98 7.03 14.15
CA GLU A 10 -18.34 5.71 14.69
C GLU A 10 -19.52 5.07 13.96
N LEU A 11 -20.54 5.85 13.60
CA LEU A 11 -21.68 5.39 12.83
C LEU A 11 -21.27 4.76 11.50
N ALA A 12 -20.42 5.42 10.70
CA ALA A 12 -19.99 4.81 9.44
C ALA A 12 -19.09 3.57 9.64
N PHE A 13 -18.37 3.50 10.76
CA PHE A 13 -17.57 2.33 11.07
C PHE A 13 -18.46 1.11 11.35
N ARG A 14 -19.55 1.30 12.09
CA ARG A 14 -20.56 0.25 12.34
C ARG A 14 -21.24 -0.21 11.04
N HIS A 15 -21.57 0.72 10.15
CA HIS A 15 -22.11 0.39 8.81
C HIS A 15 -21.12 -0.40 7.95
N GLU A 16 -19.82 -0.09 8.00
CA GLU A 16 -18.78 -0.85 7.30
C GLU A 16 -18.69 -2.29 7.84
N GLN A 17 -18.76 -2.47 9.16
CA GLN A 17 -18.81 -3.81 9.77
C GLN A 17 -20.05 -4.61 9.37
N LEU A 18 -21.24 -3.99 9.33
CA LEU A 18 -22.46 -4.65 8.88
C LEU A 18 -22.35 -5.17 7.44
N ARG A 19 -21.74 -4.36 6.55
CA ARG A 19 -21.47 -4.77 5.17
C ARG A 19 -20.51 -5.94 5.12
N ASP A 20 -19.43 -5.89 5.89
CA ASP A 20 -18.45 -6.98 5.94
C ASP A 20 -19.09 -8.27 6.47
N TRP A 21 -19.97 -8.19 7.47
CA TRP A 21 -20.70 -9.35 7.99
C TRP A 21 -21.68 -9.92 6.98
N ARG A 22 -22.38 -9.06 6.24
CA ARG A 22 -23.25 -9.50 5.13
C ARG A 22 -22.44 -10.15 4.00
N ALA A 23 -21.32 -9.54 3.61
CA ALA A 23 -20.43 -10.08 2.58
C ALA A 23 -19.81 -11.43 3.00
N ALA A 24 -19.59 -11.63 4.30
CA ALA A 24 -19.14 -12.89 4.86
C ALA A 24 -20.27 -13.92 5.06
N GLY A 25 -21.51 -13.61 4.67
CA GLY A 25 -22.67 -14.49 4.84
C GLY A 25 -23.11 -14.70 6.29
N LEU A 26 -22.65 -13.86 7.23
CA LEU A 26 -23.00 -13.94 8.65
C LEU A 26 -24.37 -13.31 8.95
N LEU A 27 -24.86 -12.47 8.04
CA LEU A 27 -26.15 -11.80 8.15
C LEU A 27 -27.00 -12.10 6.92
N ASP A 28 -28.20 -12.60 7.16
CA ASP A 28 -29.27 -12.63 6.17
C ASP A 28 -29.78 -11.21 5.85
N GLY A 29 -30.42 -11.03 4.70
CA GLY A 29 -30.91 -9.74 4.20
C GLY A 29 -31.80 -9.00 5.21
N ASP A 30 -32.71 -9.73 5.86
CA ASP A 30 -33.64 -9.18 6.86
C ASP A 30 -32.94 -8.78 8.16
N SER A 31 -31.92 -9.53 8.56
CA SER A 31 -31.11 -9.23 9.74
C SER A 31 -30.19 -8.02 9.51
N HIS A 32 -29.67 -7.87 8.29
CA HIS A 32 -28.94 -6.68 7.87
C HIS A 32 -29.85 -5.44 7.87
N ALA A 33 -31.07 -5.53 7.32
CA ALA A 33 -32.01 -4.42 7.26
C ALA A 33 -32.40 -3.93 8.67
N ARG A 34 -32.73 -4.85 9.59
CA ARG A 34 -33.05 -4.51 10.99
C ARG A 34 -31.86 -3.87 11.72
N SER A 35 -30.66 -4.41 11.53
CA SER A 35 -29.45 -3.86 12.15
C SER A 35 -29.11 -2.48 11.60
N SER A 36 -29.28 -2.25 10.30
CA SER A 36 -29.10 -0.94 9.66
C SER A 36 -30.12 0.09 10.18
N ALA A 37 -31.38 -0.31 10.36
CA ALA A 37 -32.41 0.57 10.91
C ALA A 37 -32.10 0.97 12.37
N PHE A 38 -31.54 0.05 13.17
CA PHE A 38 -31.14 0.31 14.55
C PHE A 38 -29.95 1.26 14.66
N ILE A 39 -28.97 1.16 13.76
CA ILE A 39 -27.76 2.01 13.77
C ILE A 39 -28.06 3.43 13.27
N GLY A 40 -29.12 3.60 12.47
CA GLY A 40 -29.52 4.88 11.89
C GLY A 40 -28.95 5.10 10.48
N PRO A 41 -29.22 6.29 9.88
CA PRO A 41 -28.90 6.56 8.49
C PRO A 41 -27.39 6.47 8.23
N GLU A 42 -27.01 5.80 7.13
CA GLU A 42 -25.62 5.72 6.72
C GLU A 42 -25.11 7.10 6.29
N PRO A 43 -23.97 7.57 6.80
CA PRO A 43 -23.39 8.82 6.33
C PRO A 43 -22.99 8.69 4.86
N GLY A 44 -23.30 9.72 4.06
CA GLY A 44 -23.01 9.73 2.63
C GLY A 44 -21.53 9.41 2.35
N ARG A 45 -21.28 8.49 1.43
CA ARG A 45 -19.93 8.07 1.01
C ARG A 45 -19.87 8.02 -0.51
N ALA A 46 -18.78 8.54 -1.08
CA ALA A 46 -18.51 8.37 -2.50
C ALA A 46 -18.12 6.92 -2.81
N ALA A 47 -18.61 6.38 -3.93
CA ALA A 47 -18.17 5.09 -4.45
C ALA A 47 -16.65 5.11 -4.67
N TRP A 48 -15.98 3.97 -4.45
CA TRP A 48 -14.52 3.87 -4.58
C TRP A 48 -13.97 4.40 -5.92
N PRO A 49 -14.53 4.03 -7.10
CA PRO A 49 -14.04 4.53 -8.38
C PRO A 49 -14.14 6.05 -8.49
N LEU A 50 -15.27 6.61 -8.02
CA LEU A 50 -15.51 8.05 -8.03
C LEU A 50 -14.50 8.78 -7.14
N ARG A 51 -14.20 8.23 -5.95
CA ARG A 51 -13.21 8.80 -5.03
C ARG A 51 -11.81 8.83 -5.65
N VAL A 52 -11.40 7.76 -6.34
CA VAL A 52 -10.10 7.70 -7.04
C VAL A 52 -10.06 8.71 -8.17
N LEU A 53 -11.13 8.79 -8.97
CA LEU A 53 -11.24 9.76 -10.06
C LEU A 53 -11.14 11.21 -9.57
N LEU A 54 -11.90 11.55 -8.52
CA LEU A 54 -11.92 12.89 -7.92
C LEU A 54 -10.59 13.24 -7.27
N PHE A 55 -9.96 12.28 -6.59
CA PHE A 55 -8.60 12.45 -6.06
C PHE A 55 -7.62 12.77 -7.19
N GLY A 56 -7.64 11.98 -8.27
CA GLY A 56 -6.75 12.18 -9.42
C GLY A 56 -6.97 13.52 -10.09
N PHE A 57 -8.23 13.91 -10.32
CA PHE A 57 -8.57 15.20 -10.93
C PHE A 57 -8.15 16.38 -10.05
N ALA A 58 -8.43 16.34 -8.74
CA ALA A 58 -8.02 17.40 -7.81
C ALA A 58 -6.50 17.51 -7.69
N ALA A 59 -5.78 16.37 -7.65
CA ALA A 59 -4.33 16.35 -7.63
C ALA A 59 -3.73 16.95 -8.92
N LEU A 60 -4.30 16.60 -10.09
CA LEU A 60 -3.88 17.14 -11.38
C LEU A 60 -4.13 18.65 -11.47
N MET A 61 -5.32 19.10 -11.05
CA MET A 61 -5.67 20.53 -11.03
C MET A 61 -4.76 21.33 -10.11
N LEU A 62 -4.52 20.85 -8.89
CA LEU A 62 -3.62 21.51 -7.94
C LEU A 62 -2.18 21.51 -8.44
N GLY A 63 -1.72 20.40 -9.04
CA GLY A 63 -0.39 20.31 -9.64
C GLY A 63 -0.21 21.27 -10.82
N ALA A 64 -1.17 21.34 -11.72
CA ALA A 64 -1.16 22.26 -12.86
C ALA A 64 -1.17 23.73 -12.39
N LEU A 65 -2.01 24.06 -11.40
CA LEU A 65 -2.05 25.39 -10.81
C LEU A 65 -0.72 25.76 -10.14
N ALA A 66 -0.16 24.83 -9.35
CA ALA A 66 1.14 25.04 -8.72
C ALA A 66 2.25 25.27 -9.75
N LEU A 67 2.31 24.45 -10.80
CA LEU A 67 3.30 24.64 -11.87
C LEU A 67 3.12 25.96 -12.61
N LEU A 68 1.89 26.35 -12.92
CA LEU A 68 1.58 27.61 -13.59
C LEU A 68 2.04 28.81 -12.75
N VAL A 69 1.65 28.83 -11.47
CA VAL A 69 1.99 29.91 -10.54
C VAL A 69 3.50 29.96 -10.30
N LEU A 70 4.15 28.82 -10.07
CA LEU A 70 5.57 28.76 -9.71
C LEU A 70 6.52 28.98 -10.90
N LYS A 71 6.06 28.80 -12.14
CA LYS A 71 6.87 29.00 -13.34
C LYS A 71 7.35 30.45 -13.49
N ASP A 72 6.51 31.40 -13.12
CA ASP A 72 6.78 32.83 -13.37
C ASP A 72 7.68 33.47 -12.30
N PHE A 73 7.81 32.83 -11.12
CA PHE A 73 8.65 33.32 -10.05
C PHE A 73 10.11 32.91 -10.21
N ARG A 74 10.97 33.92 -10.44
CA ARG A 74 12.43 33.73 -10.45
C ARG A 74 13.05 33.80 -9.05
N GLY A 75 12.41 34.53 -8.12
CA GLY A 75 12.86 34.65 -6.74
C GLY A 75 12.44 33.46 -5.87
N ARG A 76 13.36 32.92 -5.05
CA ARG A 76 13.04 31.84 -4.09
C ARG A 76 11.98 32.29 -3.06
N ALA A 77 12.09 33.51 -2.55
CA ALA A 77 11.14 34.06 -1.59
C ALA A 77 9.74 34.22 -2.17
N GLU A 78 9.64 34.71 -3.42
CA GLU A 78 8.36 34.87 -4.12
C GLU A 78 7.71 33.51 -4.44
N ALA A 79 8.52 32.54 -4.88
CA ALA A 79 8.04 31.17 -5.08
C ALA A 79 7.54 30.54 -3.77
N ALA A 80 8.21 30.83 -2.65
CA ALA A 80 7.79 30.36 -1.33
C ALA A 80 6.47 30.99 -0.88
N THR A 81 6.30 32.30 -1.01
CA THR A 81 5.06 32.99 -0.64
C THR A 81 3.90 32.52 -1.51
N ALA A 82 4.11 32.35 -2.82
CA ALA A 82 3.12 31.80 -3.73
C ALA A 82 2.71 30.36 -3.35
N ALA A 83 3.67 29.50 -2.99
CA ALA A 83 3.37 28.15 -2.53
C ALA A 83 2.53 28.15 -1.24
N LEU A 84 2.87 29.00 -0.26
CA LEU A 84 2.09 29.11 0.99
C LEU A 84 0.69 29.68 0.76
N PHE A 85 0.52 30.58 -0.21
CA PHE A 85 -0.80 31.04 -0.62
C PHE A 85 -1.64 29.89 -1.19
N LEU A 86 -1.06 29.07 -2.07
CA LEU A 86 -1.71 27.87 -2.59
C LEU A 86 -2.05 26.85 -1.50
N VAL A 87 -1.21 26.71 -0.46
CA VAL A 87 -1.52 25.90 0.73
C VAL A 87 -2.79 26.41 1.41
N ALA A 88 -2.85 27.72 1.68
CA ALA A 88 -4.02 28.32 2.33
C ALA A 88 -5.29 28.12 1.48
N THR A 89 -5.20 28.33 0.17
CA THR A 89 -6.32 28.09 -0.75
C THR A 89 -6.73 26.62 -0.77
N ALA A 90 -5.79 25.68 -0.90
CA ALA A 90 -6.08 24.25 -0.94
C ALA A 90 -6.75 23.76 0.35
N VAL A 91 -6.28 24.21 1.52
CA VAL A 91 -6.89 23.89 2.81
C VAL A 91 -8.28 24.51 2.95
N ALA A 92 -8.45 25.78 2.56
CA ALA A 92 -9.75 26.45 2.60
C ALA A 92 -10.78 25.75 1.70
N VAL A 93 -10.40 25.38 0.47
CA VAL A 93 -11.26 24.64 -0.45
C VAL A 93 -11.55 23.24 0.09
N ALA A 94 -10.58 22.55 0.68
CA ALA A 94 -10.82 21.25 1.31
C ALA A 94 -11.85 21.35 2.46
N GLU A 95 -11.74 22.35 3.33
CA GLU A 95 -12.71 22.60 4.40
C GLU A 95 -14.10 22.99 3.85
N ALA A 96 -14.15 23.80 2.79
CA ALA A 96 -15.39 24.17 2.11
C ALA A 96 -16.07 22.94 1.47
N LEU A 97 -15.31 22.05 0.85
CA LEU A 97 -15.83 20.80 0.28
C LEU A 97 -16.39 19.88 1.37
N ILE A 98 -15.68 19.74 2.48
CA ILE A 98 -16.12 18.88 3.60
C ILE A 98 -17.41 19.43 4.24
N SER A 99 -17.50 20.74 4.44
CA SER A 99 -18.66 21.39 5.06
C SER A 99 -19.88 21.45 4.13
N SER A 100 -19.68 21.69 2.84
CA SER A 100 -20.78 21.82 1.87
C SER A 100 -21.38 20.47 1.47
N LEU A 101 -20.56 19.48 1.12
CA LEU A 101 -21.05 18.20 0.59
C LEU A 101 -21.57 17.29 1.69
N LYS A 102 -21.11 17.45 2.95
CA LYS A 102 -21.40 16.55 4.10
C LYS A 102 -21.13 15.07 3.81
N VAL A 103 -20.46 14.75 2.69
CA VAL A 103 -20.07 13.41 2.28
C VAL A 103 -18.74 13.10 2.93
N ARG A 104 -18.67 11.95 3.59
CA ARG A 104 -17.44 11.48 4.20
C ARG A 104 -16.50 10.96 3.11
N ARG A 105 -15.33 11.59 2.98
CA ARG A 105 -14.18 11.17 2.18
C ARG A 105 -14.49 11.06 0.67
N PHE A 106 -14.62 12.22 0.02
CA PHE A 106 -14.95 12.37 -1.39
C PHE A 106 -13.72 12.19 -2.30
N GLY A 107 -12.49 12.32 -1.75
CA GLY A 107 -11.22 12.09 -2.43
C GLY A 107 -10.54 13.37 -2.91
N ALA A 108 -11.31 14.35 -3.40
CA ALA A 108 -10.78 15.63 -3.82
C ALA A 108 -10.14 16.41 -2.65
N GLU A 109 -10.79 16.43 -1.48
CA GLU A 109 -10.28 17.04 -0.26
C GLU A 109 -8.99 16.37 0.23
N GLU A 110 -8.87 15.05 0.07
CA GLU A 110 -7.66 14.31 0.46
C GLU A 110 -6.49 14.65 -0.46
N ALA A 111 -6.73 14.80 -1.76
CA ALA A 111 -5.74 15.27 -2.72
C ALA A 111 -5.26 16.70 -2.42
N LEU A 112 -6.20 17.62 -2.13
CA LEU A 112 -5.87 19.00 -1.75
C LEU A 112 -5.03 19.06 -0.48
N VAL A 113 -5.38 18.29 0.55
CA VAL A 113 -4.58 18.23 1.79
C VAL A 113 -3.21 17.60 1.56
N CYS A 114 -3.10 16.53 0.75
CA CYS A 114 -1.80 15.94 0.42
C CYS A 114 -0.93 16.91 -0.38
N GLY A 115 -1.50 17.63 -1.35
CA GLY A 115 -0.80 18.66 -2.09
C GLY A 115 -0.39 19.84 -1.20
N ALA A 116 -1.23 20.24 -0.25
CA ALA A 116 -0.88 21.26 0.74
C ALA A 116 0.32 20.85 1.61
N VAL A 117 0.44 19.57 1.99
CA VAL A 117 1.63 19.05 2.70
C VAL A 117 2.89 19.22 1.85
N ILE A 118 2.84 18.84 0.57
CA ILE A 118 3.99 18.96 -0.35
C ILE A 118 4.35 20.43 -0.59
N LEU A 119 3.35 21.29 -0.81
CA LEU A 119 3.56 22.73 -1.04
C LEU A 119 4.07 23.45 0.21
N THR A 120 3.67 23.02 1.41
CA THR A 120 4.21 23.55 2.67
C THR A 120 5.70 23.21 2.78
N ALA A 121 6.07 21.96 2.49
CA ALA A 121 7.45 21.54 2.50
C ALA A 121 8.31 22.26 1.45
N PHE A 122 7.76 22.44 0.26
CA PHE A 122 8.38 23.21 -0.81
C PHE A 122 8.56 24.68 -0.43
N GLY A 123 7.52 25.32 0.11
CA GLY A 123 7.58 26.71 0.55
C GLY A 123 8.64 26.93 1.62
N ALA A 124 8.70 26.06 2.63
CA ALA A 124 9.71 26.12 3.68
C ALA A 124 11.14 25.94 3.15
N GLU A 125 11.36 25.00 2.22
CA GLU A 125 12.67 24.82 1.55
C GLU A 125 13.08 26.07 0.74
N ARG A 126 12.12 26.75 0.10
CA ARG A 126 12.38 27.94 -0.70
C ARG A 126 12.60 29.21 0.13
N MET A 127 12.02 29.32 1.32
CA MET A 127 12.30 30.43 2.25
C MET A 127 13.74 30.41 2.77
N TYR A 128 14.39 29.25 2.77
CA TYR A 128 15.77 29.15 3.18
C TYR A 128 16.71 29.83 2.16
N THR A 129 17.45 30.84 2.63
CA THR A 129 18.34 31.70 1.84
C THR A 129 19.78 31.19 1.76
N GLY A 130 20.15 30.15 2.52
CA GLY A 130 21.52 29.64 2.62
C GLY A 130 21.96 28.76 1.45
N GLY A 131 21.75 29.23 0.22
CA GLY A 131 21.85 28.46 -1.03
C GLY A 131 22.98 27.42 -1.13
N GLY A 132 22.65 26.29 -1.78
CA GLY A 132 23.64 25.36 -2.35
C GLY A 132 23.87 24.06 -1.58
N GLN A 133 23.44 23.95 -0.32
CA GLN A 133 23.56 22.68 0.41
C GLN A 133 22.32 21.81 0.19
N TRP A 134 22.34 20.98 -0.86
CA TRP A 134 21.27 20.03 -1.19
C TRP A 134 20.79 19.21 0.01
N ARG A 135 21.70 18.84 0.92
CA ARG A 135 21.40 18.10 2.15
C ARG A 135 20.49 18.86 3.11
N PHE A 136 20.80 20.15 3.34
CA PHE A 136 20.01 20.98 4.23
C PHE A 136 18.63 21.26 3.63
N SER A 137 18.55 21.49 2.32
CA SER A 137 17.27 21.55 1.60
C SER A 137 16.45 20.27 1.76
N ALA A 138 17.08 19.09 1.65
CA ALA A 138 16.41 17.82 1.85
C ALA A 138 15.90 17.64 3.29
N LEU A 139 16.69 18.02 4.30
CA LEU A 139 16.29 18.01 5.71
C LEU A 139 15.12 18.94 5.99
N LEU A 140 15.18 20.18 5.50
CA LEU A 140 14.09 21.13 5.66
C LEU A 140 12.81 20.62 5.00
N PHE A 141 12.89 20.20 3.74
CA PHE A 141 11.74 19.69 3.00
C PHE A 141 11.11 18.48 3.69
N SER A 142 11.92 17.47 4.02
CA SER A 142 11.42 16.22 4.63
C SER A 142 10.92 16.41 6.06
N GLY A 143 11.59 17.24 6.87
CA GLY A 143 11.16 17.55 8.23
C GLY A 143 9.84 18.33 8.25
N THR A 144 9.71 19.34 7.39
CA THR A 144 8.46 20.13 7.28
C THR A 144 7.33 19.31 6.66
N ALA A 145 7.62 18.46 5.67
CA ALA A 145 6.65 17.49 5.13
C ALA A 145 6.15 16.53 6.22
N ALA A 146 7.04 16.00 7.07
CA ALA A 146 6.66 15.11 8.16
C ALA A 146 5.75 15.80 9.17
N LEU A 147 6.08 17.03 9.58
CA LEU A 147 5.26 17.83 10.51
C LEU A 147 3.91 18.22 9.90
N ALA A 148 3.89 18.67 8.65
CA ALA A 148 2.66 19.03 7.94
C ALA A 148 1.76 17.79 7.73
N ALA A 149 2.35 16.64 7.38
CA ALA A 149 1.64 15.38 7.26
C ALA A 149 1.07 14.89 8.60
N ALA A 150 1.81 15.05 9.70
CA ALA A 150 1.33 14.76 11.04
C ALA A 150 0.15 15.68 11.43
N ALA A 151 0.26 16.98 11.16
CA ALA A 151 -0.82 17.94 11.39
C ALA A 151 -2.07 17.59 10.57
N ALA A 152 -1.90 17.24 9.28
CA ALA A 152 -2.98 16.79 8.41
C ALA A 152 -3.62 15.50 8.92
N TYR A 153 -2.83 14.54 9.40
CA TYR A 153 -3.35 13.32 10.01
C TYR A 153 -4.14 13.60 11.29
N LEU A 154 -3.63 14.46 12.17
CA LEU A 154 -4.30 14.80 13.44
C LEU A 154 -5.63 15.54 13.20
N ARG A 155 -5.71 16.40 12.18
CA ARG A 155 -6.91 17.19 11.83
C ARG A 155 -7.95 16.38 11.05
N TYR A 156 -7.52 15.66 10.01
CA TYR A 156 -8.42 15.02 9.04
C TYR A 156 -8.49 13.48 9.16
N GLY A 157 -7.49 12.85 9.78
CA GLY A 157 -7.44 11.39 9.92
C GLY A 157 -7.23 10.63 8.59
N TYR A 158 -6.57 11.26 7.60
CA TYR A 158 -6.29 10.66 6.29
C TYR A 158 -5.12 9.67 6.33
N ARG A 159 -5.32 8.48 5.77
CA ARG A 159 -4.31 7.41 5.77
C ARG A 159 -3.08 7.80 4.94
N LEU A 160 -3.30 8.49 3.81
CA LEU A 160 -2.21 8.98 2.96
C LEU A 160 -1.31 9.97 3.71
N ALA A 161 -1.88 10.80 4.60
CA ALA A 161 -1.08 11.71 5.42
C ALA A 161 -0.19 10.96 6.41
N SER A 162 -0.70 9.93 7.10
CA SER A 162 0.15 9.11 7.99
C SER A 162 1.27 8.38 7.25
N PHE A 163 0.98 7.84 6.05
CA PHE A 163 1.97 7.17 5.23
C PHE A 163 3.03 8.16 4.71
N GLY A 164 2.59 9.31 4.18
CA GLY A 164 3.46 10.38 3.73
C GLY A 164 4.35 10.93 4.84
N GLY A 165 3.82 11.07 6.06
CA GLY A 165 4.60 11.49 7.23
C GLY A 165 5.69 10.49 7.60
N ALA A 166 5.38 9.19 7.62
CA ALA A 166 6.38 8.16 7.87
C ALA A 166 7.46 8.10 6.77
N ALA A 167 7.07 8.25 5.49
CA ALA A 167 8.00 8.32 4.37
C ALA A 167 8.90 9.57 4.46
N ALA A 168 8.32 10.73 4.78
CA ALA A 168 9.05 11.98 4.97
C ALA A 168 10.07 11.88 6.12
N LEU A 169 9.70 11.27 7.26
CA LEU A 169 10.64 10.99 8.34
C LEU A 169 11.78 10.04 7.91
N GLY A 170 11.48 9.04 7.08
CA GLY A 170 12.51 8.19 6.48
C GLY A 170 13.50 8.98 5.63
N VAL A 171 13.00 9.86 4.74
CA VAL A 171 13.87 10.75 3.94
C VAL A 171 14.68 11.69 4.83
N PHE A 172 14.07 12.23 5.89
CA PHE A 172 14.74 13.08 6.86
C PHE A 172 15.94 12.37 7.52
N VAL A 173 15.72 11.16 8.03
CA VAL A 173 16.81 10.35 8.63
C VAL A 173 17.87 10.01 7.58
N GLY A 174 17.46 9.69 6.35
CA GLY A 174 18.38 9.44 5.24
C GLY A 174 19.29 10.64 4.92
N ALA A 175 18.81 11.86 5.10
CA ALA A 175 19.54 13.08 4.81
C ALA A 175 20.59 13.47 5.89
N LEU A 176 20.54 12.86 7.09
CA LEU A 176 21.44 13.16 8.22
C LEU A 176 22.87 12.58 8.10
N ASP A 177 23.16 11.81 7.05
CA ASP A 177 24.48 11.23 6.75
C ASP A 177 25.14 10.32 7.80
N TYR A 178 24.42 9.28 8.19
CA TYR A 178 24.90 8.13 8.96
C TYR A 178 26.20 7.45 8.46
N GLY A 179 26.54 7.63 7.19
CA GLY A 179 27.15 6.57 6.40
C GLY A 179 26.15 5.46 6.06
N GLN A 180 26.40 4.72 4.98
CA GLN A 180 25.40 3.84 4.36
C GLN A 180 24.83 2.77 5.31
N ASN A 181 25.70 2.10 6.08
CA ASN A 181 25.28 1.02 6.99
C ASN A 181 24.49 1.56 8.18
N THR A 182 24.99 2.62 8.81
CA THR A 182 24.33 3.26 9.96
C THR A 182 22.97 3.84 9.57
N THR A 183 22.87 4.50 8.40
CA THR A 183 21.58 5.02 7.90
C THR A 183 20.55 3.91 7.72
N ARG A 184 20.94 2.75 7.17
CA ARG A 184 20.03 1.59 7.03
C ARG A 184 19.53 1.08 8.38
N VAL A 185 20.42 0.96 9.37
CA VAL A 185 20.04 0.55 10.73
C VAL A 185 19.13 1.58 11.37
N MET A 186 19.43 2.87 11.27
CA MET A 186 18.61 3.95 11.81
C MET A 186 17.21 3.98 11.17
N LEU A 187 17.11 3.77 9.87
CA LEU A 187 15.82 3.62 9.19
C LEU A 187 15.06 2.40 9.70
N ALA A 188 15.71 1.23 9.78
CA ALA A 188 15.07 0.03 10.30
C ALA A 188 14.54 0.23 11.74
N VAL A 189 15.32 0.88 12.60
CA VAL A 189 14.92 1.24 13.96
C VAL A 189 13.78 2.26 13.97
N LEU A 190 13.82 3.30 13.14
CA LEU A 190 12.73 4.27 12.98
C LEU A 190 11.42 3.58 12.59
N TYR A 191 11.44 2.74 11.56
CA TYR A 191 10.22 2.06 11.09
C TYR A 191 9.71 1.02 12.09
N ALA A 192 10.61 0.31 12.79
CA ALA A 192 10.24 -0.60 13.86
C ALA A 192 9.64 0.12 15.08
N THR A 193 10.18 1.27 15.47
CA THR A 193 9.64 2.09 16.57
C THR A 193 8.28 2.70 16.20
N LEU A 194 8.13 3.22 14.97
CA LEU A 194 6.84 3.68 14.46
C LEU A 194 5.81 2.54 14.40
N LEU A 195 6.22 1.32 14.02
CA LEU A 195 5.36 0.14 14.07
C LEU A 195 4.92 -0.17 15.50
N CYS A 196 5.86 -0.21 16.46
CA CYS A 196 5.55 -0.47 17.87
C CYS A 196 4.59 0.59 18.42
N ALA A 197 4.84 1.88 18.14
CA ALA A 197 3.95 2.97 18.50
C ALA A 197 2.56 2.79 17.87
N ALA A 198 2.49 2.52 16.57
CA ALA A 198 1.22 2.27 15.88
C ALA A 198 0.48 1.04 16.43
N THR A 199 1.16 0.11 17.09
CA THR A 199 0.58 -1.16 17.58
C THR A 199 0.15 -1.10 19.05
N TRP A 200 0.98 -0.49 19.90
CA TRP A 200 0.83 -0.54 21.36
C TRP A 200 0.43 0.79 21.99
N TRP A 201 0.25 1.87 21.22
CA TRP A 201 -0.15 3.15 21.80
C TRP A 201 -1.51 3.03 22.54
N PRO A 202 -1.53 3.22 23.87
CA PRO A 202 -2.73 2.96 24.68
C PRO A 202 -3.88 3.90 24.34
N GLY A 203 -3.58 5.12 23.88
CA GLY A 203 -4.58 6.11 23.48
C GLY A 203 -5.26 5.83 22.13
N LEU A 204 -4.85 4.80 21.38
CA LEU A 204 -5.50 4.47 20.10
C LEU A 204 -6.78 3.67 20.35
N SER A 205 -7.91 4.26 19.97
CA SER A 205 -9.20 3.56 19.87
C SER A 205 -9.09 2.36 18.92
N ARG A 206 -9.92 1.32 19.11
CA ARG A 206 -9.96 0.13 18.23
C ARG A 206 -10.04 0.52 16.75
N ARG A 207 -10.86 1.52 16.46
CA ARG A 207 -11.06 2.10 15.13
C ARG A 207 -9.80 2.72 14.54
N GLU A 208 -9.01 3.44 15.33
CA GLU A 208 -7.74 4.00 14.85
C GLU A 208 -6.72 2.91 14.57
N ARG A 209 -6.71 1.84 15.37
CA ARG A 209 -5.86 0.66 15.11
C ARG A 209 -6.20 0.01 13.77
N GLU A 210 -7.49 -0.17 13.48
CA GLU A 210 -7.96 -0.71 12.19
C GLU A 210 -7.64 0.25 11.02
N ARG A 211 -7.77 1.58 11.23
CA ARG A 211 -7.37 2.58 10.22
C ARG A 211 -5.90 2.53 9.87
N LEU A 212 -5.05 2.20 10.83
CA LEU A 212 -3.60 2.11 10.68
C LEU A 212 -3.14 0.75 10.16
N GLU A 213 -4.01 -0.21 9.84
CA GLU A 213 -3.57 -1.54 9.37
C GLU A 213 -2.68 -1.47 8.13
N ILE A 214 -3.08 -0.71 7.11
CA ILE A 214 -2.28 -0.52 5.89
C ILE A 214 -0.96 0.15 6.24
N VAL A 215 -0.97 1.15 7.13
CA VAL A 215 0.25 1.84 7.58
C VAL A 215 1.17 0.87 8.31
N ARG A 216 0.64 0.04 9.22
CA ARG A 216 1.39 -1.00 9.94
C ARG A 216 2.00 -2.01 8.99
N PHE A 217 1.29 -2.42 7.94
CA PHE A 217 1.85 -3.27 6.90
C PHE A 217 3.08 -2.61 6.26
N PHE A 218 2.97 -1.36 5.80
CA PHE A 218 4.10 -0.65 5.20
C PHE A 218 5.25 -0.42 6.18
N LEU A 219 4.96 -0.06 7.43
CA LEU A 219 5.99 0.12 8.46
C LEU A 219 6.73 -1.20 8.72
N ALA A 220 5.99 -2.31 8.89
CA ALA A 220 6.57 -3.63 9.13
C ALA A 220 7.37 -4.15 7.93
N PHE A 221 6.88 -3.91 6.71
CA PHE A 221 7.55 -4.29 5.47
C PHE A 221 8.80 -3.43 5.19
N SER A 222 8.81 -2.17 5.62
CA SER A 222 9.95 -1.26 5.44
C SER A 222 11.20 -1.71 6.21
N VAL A 223 11.04 -2.35 7.38
CA VAL A 223 12.16 -2.81 8.21
C VAL A 223 13.09 -3.79 7.45
N PRO A 224 12.62 -4.95 6.95
CA PRO A 224 13.47 -5.85 6.17
C PRO A 224 13.93 -5.21 4.85
N LEU A 225 13.15 -4.29 4.29
CA LEU A 225 13.48 -3.60 3.05
C LEU A 225 14.74 -2.72 3.19
N PHE A 226 14.86 -1.94 4.27
CA PHE A 226 16.05 -1.11 4.52
C PHE A 226 17.29 -1.93 4.91
N LEU A 227 17.09 -3.05 5.61
CA LEU A 227 18.18 -3.96 5.97
C LEU A 227 18.69 -4.77 4.77
N ASN A 228 17.90 -4.91 3.72
CA ASN A 228 18.30 -5.62 2.51
C ASN A 228 19.34 -4.83 1.70
N LEU A 229 20.58 -5.26 1.74
CA LEU A 229 21.73 -4.68 1.04
C LEU A 229 21.66 -4.85 -0.49
N ARG A 230 20.81 -5.76 -0.97
CA ARG A 230 20.78 -6.20 -2.38
C ARG A 230 19.43 -5.94 -3.06
N LEU A 231 18.51 -5.21 -2.44
CA LEU A 231 17.20 -4.90 -3.02
C LEU A 231 17.32 -4.18 -4.37
N GLU A 232 18.20 -3.19 -4.47
CA GLU A 232 18.48 -2.45 -5.72
C GLU A 232 18.98 -3.37 -6.84
N ARG A 233 19.67 -4.47 -6.48
CA ARG A 233 20.15 -5.48 -7.43
C ARG A 233 19.08 -6.46 -7.85
N LEU A 234 17.92 -6.53 -7.21
CA LEU A 234 16.79 -7.30 -7.76
C LEU A 234 16.33 -6.70 -9.10
N LEU A 235 16.52 -5.39 -9.28
CA LEU A 235 16.13 -4.65 -10.48
C LEU A 235 17.28 -4.49 -11.50
N GLN A 236 18.54 -4.68 -11.09
CA GLN A 236 19.71 -4.50 -11.95
C GLN A 236 20.50 -5.82 -12.11
N SER A 237 20.79 -6.21 -13.35
CA SER A 237 21.41 -7.48 -13.72
C SER A 237 22.95 -7.52 -13.62
N ALA A 238 23.58 -6.61 -12.87
CA ALA A 238 25.03 -6.41 -12.95
C ALA A 238 25.82 -6.83 -11.69
N GLY A 239 26.70 -7.83 -11.87
CA GLY A 239 27.94 -8.03 -11.11
C GLY A 239 27.86 -8.90 -9.83
N THR A 240 28.65 -9.97 -9.82
CA THR A 240 29.04 -10.72 -8.61
C THR A 240 30.08 -9.94 -7.83
N TYR A 241 29.69 -9.43 -6.66
CA TYR A 241 30.63 -8.92 -5.68
C TYR A 241 30.31 -9.57 -4.33
N PRO A 242 31.22 -10.34 -3.72
CA PRO A 242 30.99 -10.89 -2.40
C PRO A 242 30.80 -9.74 -1.41
N VAL A 243 29.76 -9.80 -0.57
CA VAL A 243 29.70 -8.91 0.60
C VAL A 243 30.50 -9.59 1.68
N SER A 244 31.76 -9.21 1.82
CA SER A 244 32.60 -9.65 2.94
C SER A 244 32.33 -8.76 4.15
N GLY A 245 31.97 -9.35 5.29
CA GLY A 245 31.89 -8.63 6.56
C GLY A 245 30.78 -9.11 7.48
N THR A 246 30.98 -8.92 8.79
CA THR A 246 30.02 -9.29 9.85
C THR A 246 28.65 -8.63 9.66
N PHE A 247 28.61 -7.38 9.17
CA PHE A 247 27.37 -6.65 8.89
C PHE A 247 26.52 -7.31 7.78
N ALA A 248 27.14 -7.92 6.79
CA ALA A 248 26.44 -8.60 5.69
C ALA A 248 25.71 -9.85 6.18
N TYR A 249 26.39 -10.67 6.98
CA TYR A 249 25.79 -11.85 7.58
C TYR A 249 24.74 -11.48 8.63
N ALA A 250 24.95 -10.41 9.40
CA ALA A 250 23.96 -9.92 10.35
C ALA A 250 22.68 -9.44 9.64
N THR A 251 22.80 -8.67 8.56
CA THR A 251 21.64 -8.22 7.77
C THR A 251 20.95 -9.37 7.02
N LEU A 252 21.72 -10.35 6.53
CA LEU A 252 21.17 -11.58 5.95
C LEU A 252 20.35 -12.36 6.98
N ALA A 253 20.88 -12.57 8.19
CA ALA A 253 20.16 -13.24 9.28
C ALA A 253 18.89 -12.45 9.65
N ALA A 254 19.01 -11.12 9.80
CA ALA A 254 17.87 -10.26 10.10
C ALA A 254 16.77 -10.33 9.02
N LEU A 255 17.15 -10.48 7.74
CA LEU A 255 16.22 -10.57 6.62
C LEU A 255 15.30 -11.81 6.70
N PHE A 256 15.75 -12.90 7.32
CA PHE A 256 14.91 -14.08 7.57
C PHE A 256 14.24 -14.06 8.95
N VAL A 257 14.98 -13.65 9.99
CA VAL A 257 14.47 -13.65 11.37
C VAL A 257 13.34 -12.64 11.55
N ILE A 258 13.47 -11.42 11.03
CA ILE A 258 12.45 -10.37 11.23
C ILE A 258 11.10 -10.76 10.61
N PRO A 259 11.01 -11.21 9.34
CA PRO A 259 9.75 -11.69 8.79
C PRO A 259 9.15 -12.89 9.55
N LEU A 260 9.96 -13.82 10.06
CA LEU A 260 9.49 -14.92 10.92
C LEU A 260 8.90 -14.39 12.24
N VAL A 261 9.54 -13.40 12.86
CA VAL A 261 9.02 -12.71 14.04
C VAL A 261 7.69 -12.02 13.70
N TRP A 262 7.55 -11.38 12.54
CA TRP A 262 6.29 -10.79 12.06
C TRP A 262 5.20 -11.82 11.84
N LEU A 263 5.52 -13.00 11.30
CA LEU A 263 4.56 -14.09 11.16
C LEU A 263 4.12 -14.64 12.51
N ALA A 264 5.06 -14.92 13.42
CA ALA A 264 4.77 -15.41 14.76
C ALA A 264 3.95 -14.40 15.57
N TRP A 265 4.35 -13.13 15.55
CA TRP A 265 3.63 -12.05 16.20
C TRP A 265 2.27 -11.79 15.55
N GLY A 266 2.18 -11.82 14.22
CA GLY A 266 0.95 -11.68 13.46
C GLY A 266 -0.05 -12.81 13.75
N ALA A 267 0.44 -14.04 13.89
CA ALA A 267 -0.38 -15.19 14.28
C ALA A 267 -0.88 -15.07 15.73
N ALA A 268 0.00 -14.70 16.67
CA ALA A 268 -0.35 -14.52 18.08
C ALA A 268 -1.32 -13.35 18.30
N SER A 269 -1.10 -12.22 17.62
CA SER A 269 -1.90 -11.00 17.73
C SER A 269 -3.10 -10.96 16.77
N ARG A 270 -3.26 -11.97 15.90
CA ARG A 270 -4.26 -12.01 14.82
C ARG A 270 -4.22 -10.80 13.89
N SER A 271 -3.03 -10.25 13.69
CA SER A 271 -2.79 -9.06 12.88
C SER A 271 -2.50 -9.45 11.43
N ARG A 272 -3.53 -9.33 10.57
CA ARG A 272 -3.39 -9.49 9.11
C ARG A 272 -2.22 -8.70 8.52
N PRO A 273 -1.99 -7.40 8.84
CA PRO A 273 -0.90 -6.66 8.21
C PRO A 273 0.48 -7.23 8.56
N LEU A 274 0.68 -7.75 9.78
CA LEU A 274 1.95 -8.39 10.15
C LEU A 274 2.15 -9.73 9.44
N LEU A 275 1.07 -10.51 9.26
CA LEU A 275 1.11 -11.74 8.48
C LEU A 275 1.49 -11.49 7.02
N TRP A 276 0.88 -10.49 6.38
CA TRP A 276 1.22 -10.10 5.02
C TRP A 276 2.66 -9.56 4.92
N ALA A 277 3.07 -8.68 5.83
CA ALA A 277 4.42 -8.12 5.83
C ALA A 277 5.49 -9.19 6.07
N GLY A 278 5.23 -10.16 6.96
CA GLY A 278 6.10 -11.31 7.20
C GLY A 278 6.16 -12.26 6.00
N GLY A 279 5.02 -12.61 5.41
CA GLY A 279 4.98 -13.48 4.23
C GLY A 279 5.71 -12.88 3.02
N ILE A 280 5.39 -11.62 2.68
CA ILE A 280 6.06 -10.91 1.59
C ILE A 280 7.53 -10.65 1.94
N GLY A 281 7.85 -10.35 3.20
CA GLY A 281 9.22 -10.19 3.68
C GLY A 281 10.07 -11.44 3.47
N LEU A 282 9.53 -12.64 3.75
CA LEU A 282 10.21 -13.91 3.48
C LEU A 282 10.41 -14.17 1.99
N LEU A 283 9.42 -13.83 1.15
CA LEU A 283 9.57 -13.93 -0.30
C LEU A 283 10.72 -13.07 -0.80
N VAL A 284 10.79 -11.82 -0.33
CA VAL A 284 11.87 -10.89 -0.65
C VAL A 284 13.21 -11.40 -0.11
N ALA A 285 13.24 -11.98 1.09
CA ALA A 285 14.43 -12.60 1.68
C ALA A 285 14.96 -13.72 0.80
N GLN A 286 14.08 -14.62 0.37
CA GLN A 286 14.41 -15.76 -0.47
C GLN A 286 14.92 -15.32 -1.85
N CYS A 287 14.28 -14.33 -2.47
CA CYS A 287 14.76 -13.75 -3.73
C CYS A 287 16.14 -13.07 -3.59
N SER A 288 16.48 -12.62 -2.38
CA SER A 288 17.72 -11.89 -2.11
C SER A 288 18.87 -12.81 -1.69
N ILE A 289 18.62 -14.07 -1.31
CA ILE A 289 19.64 -14.98 -0.77
C ILE A 289 20.80 -15.20 -1.74
N LYS A 290 20.50 -15.45 -3.02
CA LYS A 290 21.52 -15.69 -4.05
C LYS A 290 22.42 -14.46 -4.26
N PRO A 291 21.88 -13.24 -4.45
CA PRO A 291 22.67 -12.00 -4.46
C PRO A 291 23.53 -11.76 -3.22
N TYR A 292 23.08 -12.22 -2.04
CA TYR A 292 23.85 -12.11 -0.80
C TYR A 292 25.03 -13.10 -0.77
N LEU A 293 24.81 -14.33 -1.24
CA LEU A 293 25.83 -15.37 -1.31
C LEU A 293 26.76 -15.23 -2.53
N GLY A 294 26.51 -14.25 -3.41
CA GLY A 294 27.27 -14.09 -4.66
C GLY A 294 26.99 -15.17 -5.70
N LEU A 295 25.88 -15.90 -5.57
CA LEU A 295 25.49 -16.96 -6.49
C LEU A 295 24.88 -16.36 -7.77
N ALA A 296 25.14 -17.01 -8.90
CA ALA A 296 24.53 -16.65 -10.18
C ALA A 296 23.01 -16.83 -10.13
N ARG A 297 22.29 -15.88 -10.72
CA ARG A 297 20.85 -16.00 -10.95
C ARG A 297 20.62 -16.85 -12.18
N ASN A 298 19.73 -17.82 -12.06
CA ASN A 298 19.33 -18.66 -13.18
C ASN A 298 17.90 -18.31 -13.61
N SER A 299 17.59 -18.53 -14.88
CA SER A 299 16.25 -18.31 -15.43
C SER A 299 15.19 -19.20 -14.78
N TRP A 300 15.58 -20.32 -14.17
CA TRP A 300 14.68 -21.25 -13.46
C TRP A 300 14.45 -20.88 -11.99
N ASP A 301 15.07 -19.84 -11.46
CA ASP A 301 14.91 -19.41 -10.06
C ASP A 301 13.44 -19.14 -9.66
N PRO A 302 12.60 -18.51 -10.51
CA PRO A 302 11.18 -18.34 -10.22
C PRO A 302 10.42 -19.67 -10.14
N ILE A 303 10.81 -20.67 -10.93
CA ILE A 303 10.18 -22.01 -10.91
C ILE A 303 10.47 -22.67 -9.57
N THR A 304 11.72 -22.62 -9.10
CA THR A 304 12.08 -23.18 -7.79
C THR A 304 11.37 -22.49 -6.64
N LEU A 305 11.24 -21.15 -6.70
CA LEU A 305 10.47 -20.40 -5.72
C LEU A 305 8.98 -20.81 -5.74
N GLY A 306 8.40 -20.98 -6.93
CA GLY A 306 7.02 -21.44 -7.08
C GLY A 306 6.78 -22.83 -6.48
N VAL A 307 7.70 -23.77 -6.71
CA VAL A 307 7.65 -25.12 -6.12
C VAL A 307 7.79 -25.07 -4.59
N GLU A 308 8.70 -24.25 -4.06
CA GLU A 308 8.87 -24.06 -2.62
C GLU A 308 7.60 -23.49 -1.98
N LEU A 309 6.98 -22.47 -2.60
CA LEU A 309 5.73 -21.90 -2.11
C LEU A 309 4.57 -22.87 -2.16
N MET A 310 4.51 -23.70 -3.21
CA MET A 310 3.52 -24.78 -3.30
C MET A 310 3.70 -25.78 -2.15
N ALA A 311 4.94 -26.20 -1.87
CA ALA A 311 5.24 -27.10 -0.76
C ALA A 311 4.84 -26.48 0.59
N VAL A 312 5.18 -25.22 0.83
CA VAL A 312 4.78 -24.48 2.05
C VAL A 312 3.27 -24.38 2.17
N ALA A 313 2.55 -24.07 1.09
CA ALA A 313 1.09 -24.00 1.08
C ALA A 313 0.45 -25.35 1.42
N LEU A 314 0.96 -26.45 0.85
CA LEU A 314 0.49 -27.81 1.14
C LEU A 314 0.77 -28.21 2.60
N LEU A 315 1.95 -27.88 3.13
CA LEU A 315 2.30 -28.12 4.52
C LEU A 315 1.40 -27.32 5.48
N LEU A 316 1.16 -26.05 5.18
CA LEU A 316 0.28 -25.19 5.97
C LEU A 316 -1.16 -25.72 5.95
N LYS A 317 -1.66 -26.14 4.78
CA LYS A 317 -2.97 -26.76 4.65
C LYS A 317 -3.06 -28.04 5.49
N ARG A 318 -2.11 -28.96 5.32
CA ARG A 318 -2.06 -30.21 6.11
C ARG A 318 -1.99 -29.93 7.61
N TRP A 319 -1.23 -28.91 8.02
CA TRP A 319 -1.11 -28.51 9.41
C TRP A 319 -2.43 -27.97 9.98
N LEU A 320 -3.14 -27.12 9.22
CA LEU A 320 -4.48 -26.61 9.58
C LEU A 320 -5.52 -27.73 9.63
N ASP A 321 -5.54 -28.61 8.64
CA ASP A 321 -6.48 -29.74 8.53
C ASP A 321 -6.30 -30.77 9.66
N ALA A 322 -5.06 -30.94 10.15
CA ALA A 322 -4.75 -31.79 11.29
C ALA A 322 -5.21 -31.20 12.65
N GLY A 323 -5.81 -30.01 12.69
CA GLY A 323 -6.38 -29.42 13.89
C GLY A 323 -7.74 -30.04 14.28
N PRO A 324 -8.10 -30.06 15.57
CA PRO A 324 -9.44 -30.50 15.99
C PRO A 324 -10.51 -29.62 15.34
N GLY A 325 -11.43 -30.25 14.60
CA GLY A 325 -12.45 -29.54 13.81
C GLY A 325 -11.90 -28.82 12.56
N ARG A 326 -10.74 -29.25 12.02
CA ARG A 326 -10.01 -28.61 10.90
C ARG A 326 -9.64 -27.14 11.17
N ARG A 327 -9.53 -26.78 12.44
CA ARG A 327 -9.24 -25.44 12.91
C ARG A 327 -8.12 -25.47 13.93
N ARG A 328 -7.27 -24.44 13.89
CA ARG A 328 -6.26 -24.18 14.94
C ARG A 328 -6.46 -22.75 15.44
N GLY A 329 -7.14 -22.62 16.58
CA GLY A 329 -7.57 -21.33 17.11
C GLY A 329 -8.59 -20.65 16.19
N ALA A 330 -8.30 -19.42 15.76
CA ALA A 330 -9.16 -18.67 14.84
C ALA A 330 -8.84 -18.93 13.36
N TYR A 331 -7.85 -19.79 13.06
CA TYR A 331 -7.42 -20.09 11.70
C TYR A 331 -8.04 -21.39 11.20
N SER A 332 -8.52 -21.36 9.96
CA SER A 332 -9.17 -22.47 9.26
C SER A 332 -8.64 -22.51 7.82
N ALA A 333 -8.45 -23.72 7.28
CA ALA A 333 -8.13 -23.87 5.86
C ALA A 333 -9.34 -23.53 4.96
N GLU A 334 -10.55 -23.71 5.50
CA GLU A 334 -11.80 -23.29 4.85
C GLU A 334 -12.05 -21.81 5.12
N ALA A 335 -12.25 -21.03 4.05
CA ALA A 335 -12.64 -19.63 4.16
C ALA A 335 -14.01 -19.53 4.85
N MET A 336 -14.04 -18.98 6.06
CA MET A 336 -15.31 -18.63 6.72
C MET A 336 -16.00 -17.55 5.87
N GLY A 337 -17.04 -17.94 5.13
CA GLY A 337 -17.93 -17.02 4.42
C GLY A 337 -17.89 -17.06 2.89
N SER A 338 -17.13 -17.96 2.25
CA SER A 338 -17.30 -18.18 0.80
C SER A 338 -18.33 -19.28 0.57
N THR A 339 -19.51 -18.93 0.09
CA THR A 339 -20.53 -19.87 -0.39
C THR A 339 -20.08 -20.63 -1.65
N GLU A 340 -18.86 -20.40 -2.16
CA GLU A 340 -18.24 -21.24 -3.18
C GLU A 340 -16.74 -21.49 -2.94
N PRO A 341 -16.29 -22.76 -2.86
CA PRO A 341 -14.89 -23.10 -2.81
C PRO A 341 -14.30 -23.08 -4.22
N GLY A 342 -13.85 -21.92 -4.72
CA GLY A 342 -13.16 -21.91 -6.01
C GLY A 342 -12.79 -20.56 -6.65
N GLY A 343 -13.43 -19.45 -6.27
CA GLY A 343 -13.34 -18.21 -7.06
C GLY A 343 -11.93 -17.59 -7.21
N ALA A 344 -11.11 -17.61 -6.17
CA ALA A 344 -9.77 -16.98 -6.22
C ALA A 344 -8.74 -17.81 -7.01
N LEU A 345 -8.82 -19.15 -6.94
CA LEU A 345 -8.01 -20.06 -7.75
C LEU A 345 -8.53 -20.15 -9.19
N GLY A 346 -9.84 -20.02 -9.40
CA GLY A 346 -10.47 -19.96 -10.73
C GLY A 346 -10.07 -18.70 -11.51
N LEU A 347 -9.95 -17.54 -10.85
CA LEU A 347 -9.48 -16.31 -11.48
C LEU A 347 -7.99 -16.34 -11.83
N LEU A 348 -7.15 -16.95 -10.99
CA LEU A 348 -5.73 -17.16 -11.29
C LEU A 348 -5.54 -18.23 -12.37
N ALA A 349 -6.33 -19.30 -12.37
CA ALA A 349 -6.32 -20.30 -13.43
C ALA A 349 -6.81 -19.72 -14.76
N ALA A 350 -7.83 -18.86 -14.75
CA ALA A 350 -8.31 -18.16 -15.94
C ALA A 350 -7.29 -17.14 -16.47
N ALA A 351 -6.58 -16.42 -15.58
CA ALA A 351 -5.53 -15.48 -15.98
C ALA A 351 -4.28 -16.17 -16.55
N VAL A 352 -3.96 -17.38 -16.07
CA VAL A 352 -2.84 -18.19 -16.59
C VAL A 352 -3.24 -18.93 -17.88
N ALA A 353 -4.49 -19.40 -17.97
CA ALA A 353 -5.05 -20.01 -19.18
C ALA A 353 -5.28 -19.01 -20.32
N ALA A 354 -5.42 -17.71 -20.01
CA ALA A 354 -5.52 -16.61 -20.98
C ALA A 354 -4.15 -16.14 -21.53
N SER A 355 -3.14 -17.01 -21.54
CA SER A 355 -1.94 -16.78 -22.35
C SER A 355 -2.29 -17.03 -23.83
N PRO A 356 -1.93 -16.14 -24.78
CA PRO A 356 -2.30 -16.32 -26.18
C PRO A 356 -1.63 -17.56 -26.74
N SER A 357 -2.41 -18.59 -27.06
CA SER A 357 -1.95 -19.77 -27.78
C SER A 357 -1.50 -19.36 -29.18
N VAL A 358 -0.20 -19.48 -29.45
CA VAL A 358 0.37 -19.44 -30.80
C VAL A 358 -0.32 -20.52 -31.64
N PRO A 359 -0.91 -20.21 -32.81
CA PRO A 359 -1.53 -21.24 -33.64
C PRO A 359 -0.45 -22.20 -34.17
N SER A 360 -0.50 -23.47 -33.76
CA SER A 360 0.30 -24.52 -34.36
C SER A 360 -0.28 -24.86 -35.74
N GLN A 361 0.36 -24.38 -36.81
CA GLN A 361 0.17 -24.98 -38.13
C GLN A 361 0.87 -26.35 -38.16
N GLY A 362 0.07 -27.41 -38.04
CA GLY A 362 0.48 -28.78 -38.37
C GLY A 362 -0.04 -29.16 -39.77
N PRO A 363 0.67 -30.01 -40.54
CA PRO A 363 0.46 -30.15 -41.97
C PRO A 363 -0.87 -30.81 -42.33
N GLY A 364 -1.49 -30.27 -43.37
CA GLY A 364 -2.82 -30.63 -43.84
C GLY A 364 -2.97 -32.09 -44.25
N ARG A 365 -4.08 -32.68 -43.81
CA ARG A 365 -4.62 -33.92 -44.38
C ARG A 365 -5.79 -33.53 -45.28
N PHE A 366 -5.56 -33.68 -46.58
CA PHE A 366 -6.53 -33.48 -47.65
C PHE A 366 -7.70 -34.46 -47.49
N SER A 367 -8.94 -33.95 -47.46
CA SER A 367 -10.15 -34.74 -47.76
C SER A 367 -11.04 -33.90 -48.68
N GLY A 368 -11.10 -34.33 -49.94
CA GLY A 368 -11.83 -33.66 -51.00
C GLY A 368 -13.35 -33.66 -50.81
N GLY A 369 -13.98 -32.67 -51.42
CA GLY A 369 -15.42 -32.54 -51.58
C GLY A 369 -15.71 -31.32 -52.44
N GLY A 370 -15.72 -31.51 -53.76
CA GLY A 370 -16.08 -30.47 -54.71
C GLY A 370 -17.58 -30.17 -54.70
N GLY A 371 -17.95 -28.95 -55.13
CA GLY A 371 -19.33 -28.63 -55.51
C GLY A 371 -19.83 -27.25 -55.09
N ASN A 372 -19.68 -26.29 -56.01
CA ASN A 372 -20.54 -25.13 -56.31
C ASN A 372 -20.92 -24.08 -55.22
N SER A 373 -20.23 -22.94 -55.32
CA SER A 373 -20.80 -21.65 -55.76
C SER A 373 -22.24 -21.31 -55.31
N GLY A 374 -22.34 -20.35 -54.39
CA GLY A 374 -23.51 -19.49 -54.18
C GLY A 374 -23.09 -18.22 -53.44
N GLY A 375 -23.06 -17.09 -54.15
CA GLY A 375 -22.57 -15.81 -53.63
C GLY A 375 -23.56 -14.98 -52.83
N GLY A 376 -23.09 -13.79 -52.41
CA GLY A 376 -23.88 -12.67 -51.89
C GLY A 376 -24.18 -12.79 -50.39
N GLY A 377 -23.95 -11.80 -49.55
CA GLY A 377 -23.54 -10.43 -49.76
C GLY A 377 -23.27 -9.79 -48.40
N ALA A 378 -22.56 -8.68 -48.41
CA ALA A 378 -22.38 -7.84 -47.24
C ALA A 378 -23.72 -7.22 -46.83
N SER A 379 -24.06 -7.31 -45.55
CA SER A 379 -24.96 -6.35 -44.91
C SER A 379 -24.51 -6.11 -43.46
N SER A 380 -24.08 -4.89 -43.21
CA SER A 380 -23.84 -4.27 -41.92
C SER A 380 -25.15 -3.79 -41.27
N GLY A 381 -25.23 -3.85 -39.93
CA GLY A 381 -26.24 -3.20 -39.08
C GLY A 381 -26.61 -4.14 -37.91
N PHE A 382 -26.54 -3.77 -36.63
CA PHE A 382 -26.58 -2.48 -35.93
C PHE A 382 -25.60 -2.44 -34.76
#